data_AF-A0A948KVY0-F1
#
_entry.id   AF-A0A948KVY0-F1
#
_cell.length_a   1.000
_cell.length_b   1.000
_cell.length_c   1.000
_cell.angle_alpha   90.00
_cell.angle_beta   90.00
_cell.angle_gamma   90.00
#
_symmetry.space_group_name_H-M   'P 1'
#
loop_
_entity.id
_entity.type
_entity.pdbx_description
1 polymer ?
#
loop_
_entity_poly.entity_id
_entity_poly.type
_entity_poly.pdbx_seq_one_letter_code
_entity_poly.pdbx_strand_id
1 'polypeptide(L)'
;MTIHRKPIVDNIFRTTGIGHHVNREAGVTARFLVAGETVEVIATELIAGEKLVLGDLHTFKIGSLISYALESGQDPVRAIDRAREQGHDLVWINSLGAMLTAERRDPEPVVRVHMGMPILFQGVIYRLDPAANRNLKLTPYTPSLANAEVA
;
A
#
# COMPACT_ATOMS: atom_id res chain seq x y z
N MET A 1 9.98 -0.70 -28.96
CA MET A 1 10.24 0.64 -28.38
C MET A 1 9.39 0.77 -27.12
N THR A 2 9.95 0.45 -25.96
CA THR A 2 9.20 0.37 -24.69
C THR A 2 9.20 1.74 -24.03
N ILE A 3 8.06 2.44 -24.07
CA ILE A 3 7.91 3.76 -23.47
C ILE A 3 7.54 3.58 -22.00
N HIS A 4 8.53 3.71 -21.10
CA HIS A 4 8.29 3.83 -19.65
C HIS A 4 7.90 5.28 -19.32
N ARG A 5 6.61 5.63 -19.48
CA ARG A 5 6.08 6.89 -18.95
C ARG A 5 5.60 6.65 -17.51
N LYS A 6 6.18 7.39 -16.57
CA LYS A 6 5.74 7.42 -15.16
C LYS A 6 4.26 7.85 -15.09
N PRO A 7 3.43 7.21 -14.25
CA PRO A 7 2.03 7.62 -14.08
C PRO A 7 1.93 9.05 -13.53
N ILE A 8 0.93 9.80 -14.02
CA ILE A 8 0.52 11.08 -13.44
C ILE A 8 -0.53 10.76 -12.36
N VAL A 9 -0.28 11.22 -11.14
CA VAL A 9 -1.09 10.96 -9.96
C VAL A 9 -1.73 12.28 -9.54
N ASP A 10 -3.05 12.38 -9.65
CA ASP A 10 -3.83 13.56 -9.23
C ASP A 10 -4.45 13.29 -7.84
N ASN A 11 -4.08 14.09 -6.84
CA ASN A 11 -4.59 13.93 -5.47
C ASN A 11 -5.93 14.69 -5.30
N ILE A 12 -7.01 14.00 -4.94
CA ILE A 12 -8.26 14.63 -4.52
C ILE A 12 -8.48 14.33 -3.03
N PHE A 13 -8.31 15.33 -2.17
CA PHE A 13 -8.57 15.20 -0.73
C PHE A 13 -9.99 15.67 -0.37
N ARG A 14 -10.80 14.80 0.22
CA ARG A 14 -11.94 15.19 1.08
C ARG A 14 -11.93 14.31 2.33
N THR A 15 -11.76 14.94 3.49
CA THR A 15 -11.91 14.31 4.80
C THR A 15 -13.27 14.68 5.36
N THR A 16 -14.14 13.69 5.59
CA THR A 16 -15.35 13.86 6.39
C THR A 16 -15.49 12.68 7.33
N GLY A 17 -15.67 12.97 8.62
CA GLY A 17 -16.33 12.05 9.55
C GLY A 17 -15.51 11.57 10.74
N ILE A 18 -16.10 11.76 11.92
CA ILE A 18 -15.62 11.43 13.26
C ILE A 18 -15.96 9.96 13.56
N GLY A 19 -14.95 9.17 13.99
CA GLY A 19 -15.15 7.84 14.62
C GLY A 19 -14.24 6.71 14.08
N HIS A 20 -13.15 6.42 14.78
CA HIS A 20 -12.37 5.17 14.91
C HIS A 20 -12.00 4.26 13.70
N HIS A 21 -12.36 4.61 12.48
CA HIS A 21 -11.81 4.06 11.25
C HIS A 21 -11.45 5.24 10.35
N VAL A 22 -10.21 5.30 9.85
CA VAL A 22 -9.91 6.27 8.80
C VAL A 22 -10.43 5.67 7.51
N ASN A 23 -11.69 5.95 7.21
CA ASN A 23 -12.27 5.61 5.92
C ASN A 23 -11.69 6.61 4.91
N ARG A 24 -10.52 6.29 4.34
CA ARG A 24 -9.99 7.00 3.16
C ARG A 24 -10.82 6.56 1.96
N GLU A 25 -12.09 6.97 1.92
CA GLU A 25 -12.98 6.74 0.76
C GLU A 25 -12.52 7.56 -0.46
N ALA A 26 -11.73 8.62 -0.25
CA ALA A 26 -10.98 9.28 -1.30
C ALA A 26 -9.72 8.46 -1.62
N GLY A 27 -9.86 7.50 -2.53
CA GLY A 27 -8.71 6.90 -3.18
C GLY A 27 -8.00 7.92 -4.07
N VAL A 28 -6.71 7.71 -4.30
CA VAL A 28 -5.93 8.47 -5.26
C VAL A 28 -6.19 7.90 -6.64
N THR A 29 -6.65 8.75 -7.57
CA THR A 29 -6.84 8.36 -8.96
C THR A 29 -5.50 8.44 -9.69
N ALA A 30 -5.03 7.29 -10.17
CA ALA A 30 -3.87 7.20 -11.04
C ALA A 30 -4.31 6.89 -12.47
N ARG A 31 -3.77 7.64 -13.42
CA ARG A 31 -4.03 7.44 -14.85
C ARG A 31 -2.88 6.71 -15.51
N PHE A 32 -3.22 5.68 -16.27
CA PHE A 32 -2.28 4.85 -17.01
C PHE A 32 -2.61 4.85 -18.49
N LEU A 33 -1.59 4.89 -19.34
CA LEU A 33 -1.76 4.70 -20.77
C LEU A 33 -1.48 3.22 -21.10
N VAL A 34 -2.53 2.49 -21.48
CA VAL A 34 -2.47 1.05 -21.81
C VAL A 34 -2.96 0.88 -23.24
N ALA A 35 -2.10 0.39 -24.14
CA ALA A 35 -2.43 0.18 -25.56
C ALA A 35 -3.01 1.41 -26.29
N GLY A 36 -2.70 2.63 -25.83
CA GLY A 36 -3.22 3.88 -26.40
C GLY A 36 -4.49 4.40 -25.73
N GLU A 37 -5.09 3.65 -24.81
CA GLU A 37 -6.24 4.06 -24.02
C GLU A 37 -5.82 4.49 -22.61
N THR A 38 -6.57 5.45 -22.05
CA THR A 38 -6.35 5.89 -20.67
C THR A 38 -7.19 5.02 -19.73
N VAL A 39 -6.53 4.34 -18.80
CA VAL A 39 -7.14 3.56 -17.74
C VAL A 39 -6.98 4.32 -16.43
N GLU A 40 -8.09 4.61 -15.75
CA GLU A 40 -8.09 5.19 -14.41
C GLU A 40 -8.14 4.09 -13.36
N VAL A 41 -7.31 4.23 -12.32
CA VAL A 41 -7.24 3.29 -11.21
C VAL A 41 -7.39 4.09 -9.93
N ILE A 42 -8.38 3.74 -9.12
CA ILE A 42 -8.55 4.30 -7.78
C ILE A 42 -7.73 3.42 -6.83
N ALA A 43 -6.71 4.01 -6.22
CA ALA A 43 -5.83 3.31 -5.29
C ALA A 43 -5.92 3.92 -3.88
N THR A 44 -5.87 3.08 -2.86
CA THR A 44 -5.76 3.56 -1.48
C THR A 44 -4.32 3.99 -1.23
N GLU A 45 -4.11 5.26 -0.90
CA GLU A 45 -2.78 5.73 -0.50
C GLU A 45 -2.47 5.26 0.92
N LEU A 46 -1.29 4.66 1.07
CA LEU A 46 -0.73 4.24 2.35
C LEU A 46 0.63 4.91 2.58
N ILE A 47 0.96 5.12 3.85
CA ILE A 47 2.30 5.54 4.29
C ILE A 47 2.95 4.50 5.20
N ALA A 48 4.28 4.52 5.29
CA ALA A 48 5.01 3.53 6.04
C ALA A 48 4.62 3.59 7.53
N GLY A 49 4.39 2.42 8.12
CA GLY A 49 4.01 2.28 9.51
C GLY A 49 2.49 2.25 9.77
N GLU A 50 1.65 2.51 8.77
CA GLU A 50 0.20 2.41 8.93
C GLU A 50 -0.24 0.97 9.23
N LYS A 51 -1.27 0.87 10.09
CA LYS A 51 -1.93 -0.38 10.42
C LYS A 51 -3.07 -0.64 9.43
N LEU A 52 -3.11 -1.86 8.91
CA LEU A 52 -4.11 -2.31 7.95
C LEU A 52 -4.99 -3.37 8.59
N VAL A 53 -6.25 -3.45 8.21
CA VAL A 53 -7.15 -4.53 8.62
C VAL A 53 -7.77 -5.21 7.40
N LEU A 54 -7.62 -6.54 7.34
CA LEU A 54 -8.25 -7.40 6.34
C LEU A 54 -9.32 -8.26 7.03
N GLY A 55 -10.58 -8.04 6.67
CA GLY A 55 -11.71 -8.62 7.43
C GLY A 55 -11.79 -8.01 8.84
N ASP A 56 -12.15 -8.83 9.82
CA ASP A 56 -12.44 -8.35 11.19
C ASP A 56 -11.37 -8.72 12.23
N LEU A 57 -10.43 -9.61 11.89
CA LEU A 57 -9.53 -10.23 12.88
C LEU A 57 -8.03 -10.13 12.53
N HIS A 58 -7.67 -9.73 11.31
CA HIS A 58 -6.29 -9.73 10.88
C HIS A 58 -5.78 -8.30 10.72
N THR A 59 -4.90 -7.89 11.64
CA THR A 59 -4.22 -6.60 11.58
C THR A 59 -2.83 -6.79 11.01
N PHE A 60 -2.41 -5.86 10.15
CA PHE A 60 -1.10 -5.85 9.54
C PHE A 60 -0.45 -4.48 9.71
N LYS A 61 0.85 -4.38 9.46
CA LYS A 61 1.60 -3.13 9.35
C LYS A 61 2.37 -3.11 8.05
N ILE A 62 2.20 -2.04 7.27
CA ILE A 62 2.99 -1.83 6.05
C ILE A 62 4.34 -1.20 6.39
N GLY A 63 5.39 -1.65 5.74
CA GLY A 63 6.75 -1.15 5.95
C GLY A 63 7.53 -1.02 4.66
N SER A 64 8.58 -0.22 4.69
CA SER A 64 9.54 -0.10 3.60
C SER A 64 10.96 -0.01 4.13
N LEU A 65 11.89 -0.47 3.32
CA LEU A 65 13.31 -0.41 3.65
C LEU A 65 13.77 1.03 3.83
N ILE A 66 13.19 1.96 3.06
CA ILE A 66 13.46 3.39 3.19
C ILE A 66 13.07 3.89 4.58
N SER A 67 11.84 3.60 5.03
CA SER A 67 11.38 4.01 6.36
C SER A 67 12.26 3.42 7.46
N TYR A 68 12.60 2.14 7.34
CA TYR A 68 13.45 1.45 8.30
C TYR A 68 14.89 2.01 8.32
N ALA A 69 15.46 2.33 7.17
CA ALA A 69 16.79 2.94 7.08
C ALA A 69 16.81 4.32 7.75
N LEU A 70 15.80 5.15 7.49
CA LEU A 70 15.67 6.46 8.13
C LEU A 70 15.53 6.35 9.65
N GLU A 71 14.68 5.44 10.15
CA GLU A 71 14.49 5.19 11.59
C GLU A 71 15.78 4.71 12.27
N SER A 72 16.60 3.94 11.57
CA SER A 72 17.87 3.41 12.09
C SER A 72 19.08 4.31 11.84
N GLY A 73 18.90 5.51 11.29
CA GLY A 73 19.99 6.44 10.98
C GLY A 73 20.94 5.96 9.87
N GLN A 74 20.44 5.08 9.00
CA GLN A 74 21.18 4.54 7.85
C GLN A 74 20.91 5.37 6.59
N ASP A 75 21.87 5.39 5.67
CA ASP A 75 21.69 5.95 4.33
C ASP A 75 20.70 5.07 3.53
N PRO A 76 19.51 5.58 3.18
CA PRO A 76 18.50 4.80 2.47
C PRO A 76 18.94 4.33 1.09
N VAL A 77 19.80 5.10 0.40
CA VAL A 77 20.27 4.74 -0.95
C VAL A 77 21.13 3.48 -0.86
N ARG A 78 22.12 3.48 0.04
CA ARG A 78 22.97 2.30 0.29
C ARG A 78 22.18 1.10 0.78
N ALA A 79 21.16 1.31 1.60
CA ALA A 79 20.29 0.23 2.07
C ALA A 79 19.53 -0.41 0.90
N ILE A 80 18.94 0.40 0.01
CA ILE A 80 18.25 -0.07 -1.20
C ILE A 80 19.20 -0.86 -2.10
N ASP A 81 20.39 -0.32 -2.37
CA ASP A 81 21.34 -0.97 -3.28
C ASP A 81 21.74 -2.36 -2.75
N ARG A 82 22.08 -2.45 -1.45
CA ARG A 82 22.38 -3.74 -0.80
C ARG A 82 21.20 -4.70 -0.86
N ALA A 83 19.98 -4.24 -0.58
CA ALA A 83 18.80 -5.10 -0.63
C ALA A 83 18.56 -5.64 -2.04
N ARG A 84 18.76 -4.81 -3.08
CA ARG A 84 18.65 -5.23 -4.48
C ARG A 84 19.71 -6.26 -4.85
N GLU A 85 20.97 -6.04 -4.46
CA GLU A 85 22.07 -6.99 -4.68
C GLU A 85 21.79 -8.35 -4.03
N GLN A 86 21.08 -8.36 -2.91
CA GLN A 86 20.70 -9.56 -2.17
C GLN A 86 19.34 -10.16 -2.59
N GLY A 87 18.62 -9.51 -3.52
CA GLY A 87 17.29 -9.95 -3.95
C GLY A 87 16.20 -9.83 -2.88
N HIS A 88 16.36 -8.89 -1.93
CA HIS A 88 15.37 -8.61 -0.89
C HIS A 88 14.29 -7.64 -1.37
N ASP A 89 13.07 -7.83 -0.86
CA ASP A 89 11.96 -6.92 -1.10
C ASP A 89 12.19 -5.57 -0.43
N LEU A 90 11.86 -4.48 -1.15
CA LEU A 90 12.02 -3.11 -0.63
C LEU A 90 10.82 -2.64 0.20
N VAL A 91 9.68 -3.33 0.07
CA VAL A 91 8.42 -3.04 0.76
C VAL A 91 7.83 -4.34 1.28
N TRP A 92 7.15 -4.30 2.41
CA TRP A 92 6.58 -5.51 3.02
C TRP A 92 5.33 -5.19 3.84
N ILE A 93 4.59 -6.25 4.15
CA ILE A 93 3.46 -6.20 5.08
C ILE A 93 3.69 -7.27 6.15
N ASN A 94 3.70 -6.85 7.41
CA ASN A 94 3.87 -7.74 8.55
C ASN A 94 2.52 -7.96 9.23
N SER A 95 2.16 -9.22 9.48
CA SER A 95 1.03 -9.54 10.36
C SER A 95 1.35 -9.07 11.79
N LEU A 96 0.40 -8.40 12.42
CA LEU A 96 0.47 -8.02 13.82
C LEU A 96 -0.27 -9.06 14.66
N GLY A 97 0.42 -9.60 15.67
CA GLY A 97 -0.20 -10.48 16.65
C GLY A 97 -1.24 -9.74 17.48
N ALA A 98 -2.27 -10.47 17.92
CA ALA A 98 -3.18 -10.00 18.94
C ALA A 98 -2.56 -10.21 20.33
N MET A 99 -2.65 -9.20 21.20
CA MET A 99 -2.23 -9.30 22.60
C MET A 99 -3.42 -9.01 23.49
N LEU A 100 -3.78 -9.96 24.34
CA LEU A 100 -4.73 -9.72 25.42
C LEU A 100 -4.04 -8.91 26.50
N THR A 101 -4.65 -7.80 26.90
CA THR A 101 -4.18 -6.96 28.01
C THR A 101 -5.35 -6.65 28.93
N ALA A 102 -5.10 -6.58 30.24
CA ALA A 102 -6.10 -6.16 31.23
C ALA A 102 -6.34 -4.64 31.20
N GLU A 103 -5.39 -3.88 30.64
CA GLU A 103 -5.49 -2.43 30.53
C GLU A 103 -6.34 -2.03 29.33
N ARG A 104 -7.28 -1.09 29.55
CA ARG A 104 -8.00 -0.45 28.45
C ARG A 104 -7.02 0.39 27.64
N ARG A 105 -6.95 0.12 26.34
CA ARG A 105 -6.18 0.93 25.39
C ARG A 105 -7.10 1.79 24.55
N ASP A 106 -6.61 2.96 24.20
CA ASP A 106 -7.31 3.80 23.24
C ASP A 106 -7.35 3.10 21.88
N PRO A 107 -8.49 3.17 21.14
CA PRO A 107 -8.55 2.60 19.81
C PRO A 107 -7.58 3.31 18.88
N GLU A 108 -6.81 2.53 18.12
CA GLU A 108 -5.88 3.06 17.13
C GLU A 108 -6.52 3.12 15.73
N PRO A 109 -6.20 4.15 14.92
CA PRO A 109 -6.68 4.20 13.54
C PRO A 109 -6.08 3.06 12.71
N VAL A 110 -6.94 2.40 11.93
CA VAL A 110 -6.56 1.36 10.96
C VAL A 110 -7.18 1.65 9.60
N VAL A 111 -6.49 1.27 8.54
CA VAL A 111 -6.98 1.33 7.15
C VAL A 111 -7.58 -0.02 6.76
N ARG A 112 -8.84 -0.03 6.34
CA ARG A 112 -9.49 -1.25 5.85
C ARG A 112 -9.01 -1.56 4.44
N VAL A 113 -8.58 -2.80 4.21
CA VAL A 113 -8.11 -3.28 2.90
C VAL A 113 -8.83 -4.57 2.52
N HIS A 114 -8.87 -4.88 1.23
CA HIS A 114 -9.34 -6.16 0.70
C HIS A 114 -8.36 -6.74 -0.31
N MET A 115 -8.46 -8.04 -0.58
CA MET A 115 -7.63 -8.71 -1.58
C MET A 115 -7.85 -8.11 -2.96
N GLY A 116 -6.79 -8.00 -3.76
CA GLY A 116 -6.85 -7.41 -5.09
C GLY A 116 -6.96 -5.88 -5.13
N MET A 117 -7.09 -5.22 -3.97
CA MET A 117 -7.18 -3.76 -3.90
C MET A 117 -5.89 -3.09 -4.44
N PRO A 118 -6.00 -2.07 -5.31
CA PRO A 118 -4.88 -1.22 -5.66
C PRO A 118 -4.46 -0.34 -4.48
N ILE A 119 -3.17 -0.35 -4.18
CA ILE A 119 -2.56 0.41 -3.08
C ILE A 119 -1.47 1.30 -3.66
N LEU A 120 -1.55 2.61 -3.43
CA LEU A 120 -0.45 3.52 -3.72
C LEU A 120 0.47 3.59 -2.50
N PHE A 121 1.71 3.16 -2.64
CA PHE A 121 2.70 3.19 -1.56
C PHE A 121 4.04 3.68 -2.10
N GLN A 122 4.57 4.76 -1.52
CA GLN A 122 5.83 5.39 -1.95
C GLN A 122 5.90 5.69 -3.47
N GLY A 123 4.77 6.13 -4.06
CA GLY A 123 4.69 6.48 -5.47
C GLY A 123 4.56 5.31 -6.45
N VAL A 124 4.42 4.07 -5.94
CA VAL A 124 4.22 2.86 -6.74
C VAL A 124 2.86 2.25 -6.41
N ILE A 125 2.13 1.83 -7.43
CA ILE A 125 0.86 1.10 -7.23
C ILE A 125 1.14 -0.38 -7.12
N TYR A 126 0.62 -0.97 -6.06
CA TYR A 126 0.70 -2.39 -5.75
C TYR A 126 -0.69 -3.00 -5.71
N ARG A 127 -0.74 -4.32 -5.84
CA ARG A 127 -1.90 -5.13 -5.51
C ARG A 127 -1.62 -5.89 -4.23
N LEU A 128 -2.64 -5.98 -3.38
CA LEU A 128 -2.59 -6.82 -2.19
C LEU A 128 -2.89 -8.28 -2.54
N ASP A 129 -1.88 -9.13 -2.43
CA ASP A 129 -1.95 -10.55 -2.78
C ASP A 129 -1.68 -11.46 -1.58
N PRO A 130 -2.22 -12.69 -1.56
CA PRO A 130 -1.98 -13.60 -0.45
C PRO A 130 -0.54 -14.12 -0.50
N ALA A 131 0.05 -14.31 0.68
CA ALA A 131 1.35 -14.95 0.87
C ALA A 131 1.21 -16.17 1.79
N ALA A 132 2.31 -16.92 1.97
CA ALA A 132 2.33 -18.08 2.85
C ALA A 132 1.94 -17.70 4.29
N ASN A 133 1.40 -18.66 5.05
CA ASN A 133 1.05 -18.50 6.47
C ASN A 133 0.05 -17.37 6.77
N ARG A 134 -0.92 -17.14 5.86
CA ARG A 134 -1.93 -16.06 5.97
C ARG A 134 -1.31 -14.66 6.03
N ASN A 135 -0.08 -14.50 5.56
CA ASN A 135 0.52 -13.19 5.35
C ASN A 135 0.01 -12.56 4.05
N LEU A 136 0.37 -11.30 3.88
CA LEU A 136 0.09 -10.53 2.68
C LEU A 136 1.40 -10.12 2.02
N LYS A 137 1.36 -9.95 0.71
CA LYS A 137 2.46 -9.37 -0.05
C LYS A 137 1.94 -8.27 -0.96
N LEU A 138 2.82 -7.33 -1.26
CA LEU A 138 2.60 -6.28 -2.24
C LEU A 138 3.22 -6.72 -3.55
N THR A 139 2.42 -6.86 -4.59
CA THR A 139 2.91 -7.14 -5.95
C THR A 139 2.74 -5.90 -6.82
N PRO A 140 3.69 -5.55 -7.71
CA PRO A 140 3.51 -4.43 -8.62
C PRO A 140 2.19 -4.57 -9.40
N TYR A 141 1.36 -3.53 -9.37
CA TYR A 141 0.09 -3.53 -10.09
C TYR A 141 0.31 -3.04 -11.52
N THR A 142 -0.03 -3.88 -12.49
CA THR A 142 -0.08 -3.51 -13.90
C THR A 142 -1.55 -3.38 -14.30
N PRO A 143 -2.03 -2.16 -14.62
CA PRO A 143 -3.38 -1.98 -15.13
C PRO A 143 -3.54 -2.66 -16.48
N SER A 144 -4.71 -3.21 -16.73
CA SER A 144 -5.08 -3.79 -18.00
C SER A 144 -6.41 -3.20 -18.47
N LEU A 145 -6.68 -3.26 -19.77
CA LEU A 145 -7.96 -2.81 -20.32
C LEU A 145 -9.16 -3.58 -19.74
N ALA A 146 -8.94 -4.82 -19.28
CA ALA A 146 -9.98 -5.60 -18.60
C ALA A 146 -10.27 -5.12 -17.17
N ASN A 147 -9.36 -4.34 -16.57
CA ASN A 147 -9.52 -3.74 -15.24
C ASN A 147 -10.08 -2.31 -15.32
N ALA A 148 -10.18 -1.74 -16.53
CA ALA A 148 -10.92 -0.51 -16.72
C ALA A 148 -12.39 -0.87 -16.54
N GLU A 149 -12.96 -0.60 -15.37
CA GLU A 149 -14.38 -0.30 -15.36
C GLU A 149 -14.56 0.82 -16.39
N VAL A 150 -15.29 0.50 -17.46
CA VAL A 150 -15.66 1.44 -18.50
C VAL A 150 -16.45 2.53 -17.78
N ALA A 151 -15.77 3.63 -17.47
CA ALA A 151 -16.39 4.82 -16.90
C ALA A 151 -17.42 5.40 -17.87
#